data_AF-A0A8H9G1X5-F1
#
_entry.id   AF-A0A8H9G1X5-F1
#
_cell.length_a   1.000
_cell.length_b   1.000
_cell.length_c   1.000
_cell.angle_alpha   90.00
_cell.angle_beta   90.00
_cell.angle_gamma   90.00
#
_symmetry.space_group_name_H-M   'P 1'
#
loop_
_entity.id
_entity.type
_entity.pdbx_description
1 polymer ?
#
loop_
_entity_poly.entity_id
_entity_poly.type
_entity_poly.pdbx_seq_one_letter_code
_entity_poly.pdbx_strand_id
1 'polypeptide(L)'
;MSIIHKFRISLIASLLSITLMTLPTVSSAQCAMCTLNAENSTQEGNTQGKGLNDGILFLLAMPFMIAAGVGFLWYKKFRNTSGSNSMHMIKQIEE
;
A
#
# COMPACT_ATOMS: atom_id res chain seq x y z
N MET A 1 26.63 -20.56 -33.55
CA MET A 1 27.17 -20.69 -32.18
C MET A 1 27.79 -19.41 -31.63
N SER A 2 28.62 -18.68 -32.40
CA SER A 2 29.35 -17.47 -31.91
C SER A 2 28.45 -16.29 -31.53
N ILE A 3 27.37 -16.01 -32.28
CA ILE A 3 26.45 -14.88 -32.01
C ILE A 3 25.65 -15.06 -30.71
N ILE A 4 25.17 -16.28 -30.45
CA ILE A 4 24.42 -16.59 -29.22
C ILE A 4 25.34 -16.52 -28.00
N HIS A 5 26.61 -16.92 -28.14
CA HIS A 5 27.60 -16.75 -27.06
C HIS A 5 27.90 -15.27 -26.79
N LYS A 6 28.09 -14.44 -27.82
CA LYS A 6 28.31 -13.00 -27.67
C LYS A 6 27.11 -12.29 -27.02
N PHE A 7 25.90 -12.70 -27.38
CA PHE A 7 24.67 -12.16 -26.79
C PHE A 7 24.51 -12.56 -25.31
N ARG A 8 24.78 -13.82 -24.97
CA ARG A 8 24.76 -14.29 -23.59
C ARG A 8 25.83 -13.62 -22.73
N ILE A 9 27.05 -13.45 -23.26
CA ILE A 9 28.13 -12.75 -22.57
C ILE A 9 27.76 -11.27 -22.34
N SER A 10 27.17 -10.61 -23.33
CA SER A 10 26.71 -9.21 -23.20
C SER A 10 25.60 -9.06 -22.16
N LEU A 11 24.62 -9.98 -22.14
CA LEU A 11 23.56 -9.98 -21.11
C LEU A 11 24.11 -10.22 -19.71
N ILE A 12 25.04 -11.18 -19.55
CA ILE A 12 25.67 -11.47 -18.25
C ILE A 12 26.48 -10.25 -17.79
N ALA A 13 27.24 -9.61 -18.68
CA ALA A 13 28.02 -8.42 -18.35
C ALA A 13 27.13 -7.23 -17.94
N SER A 14 25.99 -7.04 -18.62
CA SER A 14 25.02 -6.00 -18.28
C SER A 14 24.38 -6.25 -16.91
N LEU A 15 23.91 -7.47 -16.64
CA LEU A 15 23.33 -7.86 -15.34
C LEU A 15 24.33 -7.73 -14.19
N LEU A 16 25.59 -8.11 -14.42
CA LEU A 16 26.67 -7.98 -13.44
C LEU A 16 26.97 -6.50 -13.13
N SER A 17 26.98 -5.65 -14.15
CA SER A 17 27.21 -4.21 -13.99
C SER A 17 26.09 -3.56 -13.17
N ILE A 18 24.82 -3.89 -13.45
CA ILE A 18 23.66 -3.38 -12.70
C ILE A 18 23.73 -3.80 -11.23
N THR A 19 24.10 -5.06 -10.96
CA THR A 19 24.23 -5.59 -9.59
C THR A 19 25.36 -4.92 -8.82
N LEU A 20 26.43 -4.51 -9.50
CA LEU A 20 27.54 -3.81 -8.86
C LEU A 20 27.18 -2.36 -8.49
N MET A 21 26.26 -1.72 -9.22
CA MET A 21 25.80 -0.36 -8.92
C MET A 21 24.82 -0.27 -7.74
N THR A 22 24.29 -1.39 -7.25
CA THR A 22 23.37 -1.42 -6.10
C THR A 22 24.06 -1.74 -4.77
N LEU A 23 25.39 -1.82 -4.75
CA LEU A 23 26.14 -2.00 -3.51
C LEU A 23 25.91 -0.80 -2.58
N PRO A 24 25.51 -1.02 -1.32
CA PRO A 24 25.34 0.06 -0.37
C PRO A 24 26.71 0.65 -0.01
N THR A 25 27.00 1.85 -0.51
CA THR A 25 28.13 2.66 -0.04
C THR A 25 27.76 3.31 1.30
N VAL A 26 28.78 3.63 2.12
CA VAL A 26 28.58 4.46 3.31
C VAL A 26 27.91 5.78 2.88
N SER A 27 26.66 5.94 3.29
CA SER A 27 25.71 6.89 2.70
C SER A 27 26.05 8.33 3.08
N SER A 28 26.75 9.05 2.20
CA SER A 28 26.45 10.48 1.98
C SER A 28 25.34 10.50 0.92
N ALA A 29 24.10 10.64 1.35
CA ALA A 29 22.97 10.44 0.47
C ALA A 29 22.91 11.51 -0.64
N GLN A 30 22.77 11.07 -1.89
CA GLN A 30 22.82 11.92 -3.09
C GLN A 30 21.52 12.71 -3.36
N CYS A 31 20.51 12.58 -2.51
CA CYS A 31 19.27 13.35 -2.60
C CYS A 31 18.92 13.87 -1.20
N ALA A 32 18.61 15.17 -1.09
CA ALA A 32 18.27 15.86 0.17
C ALA A 32 17.20 15.12 1.00
N MET A 33 16.29 14.39 0.35
CA MET A 33 15.23 13.60 0.97
C MET A 33 15.76 12.47 1.86
N CYS A 34 16.81 11.76 1.44
CA CYS A 34 17.38 10.65 2.22
C CYS A 34 18.18 11.16 3.42
N THR A 35 18.86 12.31 3.28
CA THR A 35 19.58 12.96 4.38
C THR A 35 18.63 13.46 5.46
N LEU A 36 17.55 14.15 5.08
CA LEU A 36 16.54 14.62 6.03
C LEU A 36 15.92 13.46 6.82
N ASN A 37 15.65 12.32 6.18
CA ASN A 37 15.09 11.16 6.86
C ASN A 37 16.09 10.49 7.82
N ALA A 38 17.38 10.42 7.44
CA ALA A 38 18.43 9.84 8.28
C ALA A 38 18.77 10.73 9.49
N GLU A 39 18.84 12.05 9.28
CA GLU A 39 19.11 13.03 10.34
C GLU A 39 17.94 13.15 11.31
N ASN A 40 16.70 13.14 10.81
CA ASN A 40 15.52 13.19 11.67
C ASN A 40 15.38 11.92 12.53
N SER A 41 15.81 10.76 12.03
CA SER A 41 15.69 9.47 12.74
C SER A 41 16.67 9.29 13.92
N THR A 42 17.67 10.16 14.08
CA THR A 42 18.79 9.91 15.01
C THR A 42 19.10 11.05 16.00
N GLN A 43 18.49 12.23 15.88
CA GLN A 43 18.72 13.31 16.84
C GLN A 43 17.87 13.19 18.12
N GLU A 44 18.46 13.54 19.26
CA GLU A 44 17.85 13.86 20.57
C GLU A 44 16.61 13.05 21.00
N GLY A 45 16.75 11.74 21.24
CA GLY A 45 15.67 10.94 21.86
C GLY A 45 14.39 10.85 21.01
N ASN A 46 14.50 11.10 19.71
CA ASN A 46 13.37 11.29 18.82
C ASN A 46 12.57 9.99 18.59
N THR A 47 11.33 9.97 19.06
CA THR A 47 10.35 8.88 18.82
C THR A 47 9.66 9.00 17.46
N GLN A 48 10.07 9.92 16.59
CA GLN A 48 9.46 10.16 15.28
C GLN A 48 9.56 8.95 14.34
N GLY A 49 10.57 8.07 14.52
CA GLY A 49 10.62 6.76 13.85
C GLY A 49 9.47 5.82 14.24
N LYS A 50 8.93 5.91 15.46
CA LYS A 50 7.70 5.19 15.86
C LYS A 50 6.46 5.80 15.22
N GLY A 51 6.35 7.13 15.22
CA GLY A 51 5.25 7.85 14.59
C GLY A 51 5.16 7.65 13.08
N LEU A 52 6.28 7.40 12.40
CA LEU A 52 6.29 7.08 10.96
C LEU A 52 5.70 5.69 10.67
N ASN A 53 6.04 4.68 11.48
CA ASN A 53 5.45 3.34 11.35
C ASN A 53 3.93 3.38 11.60
N ASP A 54 3.51 4.14 12.62
CA ASP A 54 2.09 4.38 12.90
C ASP A 54 1.39 5.11 11.73
N GLY A 55 2.08 6.07 11.09
CA GLY A 55 1.60 6.74 9.88
C GLY A 55 1.42 5.79 8.69
N ILE A 56 2.35 4.86 8.48
CA ILE A 56 2.25 3.84 7.41
C ILE A 56 1.06 2.90 7.69
N LEU A 57 0.91 2.42 8.92
CA LEU A 57 -0.24 1.58 9.30
C LEU A 57 -1.57 2.33 9.20
N PHE A 58 -1.59 3.63 9.53
CA PHE A 58 -2.77 4.48 9.39
C PHE A 58 -3.19 4.65 7.92
N LEU A 59 -2.24 4.95 7.03
CA LEU A 59 -2.49 5.06 5.59
C LEU A 59 -2.91 3.73 4.97
N LEU A 60 -2.35 2.60 5.44
CA LEU A 60 -2.76 1.26 5.01
C LEU A 60 -4.17 0.90 5.50
N ALA A 61 -4.54 1.28 6.73
CA ALA A 61 -5.83 0.94 7.33
C ALA A 61 -7.00 1.79 6.79
N MET A 62 -6.75 3.05 6.44
CA MET A 62 -7.75 3.99 5.89
C MET A 62 -8.64 3.40 4.77
N PRO A 63 -8.09 2.83 3.68
CA PRO A 63 -8.92 2.32 2.58
C PRO A 63 -9.85 1.17 3.02
N PHE A 64 -9.41 0.32 3.94
CA PHE A 64 -10.24 -0.77 4.47
C PHE A 64 -11.35 -0.26 5.37
N MET A 65 -11.06 0.76 6.21
CA MET A 65 -12.06 1.39 7.07
C MET A 65 -13.18 2.05 6.25
N ILE A 66 -12.82 2.75 5.18
CA ILE A 66 -13.79 3.38 4.26
C ILE A 66 -14.63 2.30 3.55
N ALA A 67 -13.98 1.26 3.02
CA ALA A 67 -14.67 0.16 2.34
C ALA A 67 -15.65 -0.57 3.29
N ALA A 68 -15.24 -0.82 4.54
CA ALA A 68 -16.10 -1.43 5.55
C ALA A 68 -17.31 -0.55 5.90
N GLY A 69 -17.11 0.76 6.04
CA GLY A 69 -18.21 1.71 6.29
C GLY A 69 -19.23 1.75 5.15
N VAL A 70 -18.75 1.87 3.91
CA VAL A 70 -19.61 1.85 2.71
C VAL A 70 -20.34 0.50 2.59
N GLY A 71 -19.63 -0.61 2.78
CA GLY A 71 -20.20 -1.96 2.73
C GLY A 71 -21.27 -2.17 3.79
N PHE A 72 -21.07 -1.69 5.02
CA PHE A 72 -22.05 -1.79 6.11
C PHE A 72 -23.31 -0.97 5.81
N LEU A 73 -23.15 0.27 5.33
CA LEU A 73 -24.29 1.11 4.95
C LEU A 73 -25.08 0.51 3.78
N TRP A 74 -24.38 -0.05 2.80
CA TRP A 74 -24.99 -0.78 1.69
C TRP A 74 -25.78 -2.00 2.19
N TYR A 75 -25.16 -2.86 3.01
CA TYR A 75 -25.83 -4.01 3.60
C TYR A 75 -27.09 -3.64 4.39
N LYS A 76 -27.02 -2.60 5.25
CA LYS A 76 -28.17 -2.12 6.03
C LYS A 76 -29.30 -1.62 5.11
N LYS A 77 -28.96 -0.87 4.06
CA LYS A 77 -29.95 -0.33 3.11
C LYS A 77 -30.67 -1.43 2.34
N PHE A 78 -29.93 -2.44 1.84
CA PHE A 78 -30.51 -3.47 0.99
C PHE A 78 -31.17 -4.62 1.77
N ARG A 79 -30.79 -4.87 3.03
CA ARG A 79 -31.44 -5.89 3.86
C ARG A 79 -32.84 -5.50 4.34
N ASN A 80 -33.08 -4.23 4.65
CA ASN A 80 -34.39 -3.78 5.16
C ASN A 80 -35.44 -3.57 4.07
N THR A 81 -35.02 -3.43 2.80
CA THR A 81 -35.93 -3.30 1.65
C THR A 81 -36.72 -4.59 1.38
N SER A 82 -36.14 -5.77 1.66
CA SER A 82 -36.83 -7.05 1.41
C SER A 82 -38.00 -7.31 2.38
N GLY A 83 -37.95 -6.79 3.61
CA GLY A 83 -39.02 -6.96 4.60
C GLY A 83 -40.19 -5.96 4.44
N SER A 84 -39.89 -4.73 4.01
CA SER A 84 -40.90 -3.67 3.83
C SER A 84 -41.90 -4.00 2.72
N ASN A 85 -41.43 -4.59 1.61
CA ASN A 85 -42.28 -4.92 0.46
C ASN A 85 -43.26 -6.08 0.76
N SER A 86 -42.90 -7.02 1.63
CA SER A 86 -43.76 -8.15 1.98
C SER A 86 -44.86 -7.76 2.98
N MET A 87 -44.55 -6.86 3.93
CA MET A 87 -45.55 -6.30 4.86
C MET A 87 -46.59 -5.43 4.13
N HIS A 88 -46.17 -4.67 3.11
CA HIS A 88 -47.07 -3.83 2.32
C HIS A 88 -48.02 -4.66 1.43
N MET A 89 -47.61 -5.86 1.00
CA MET A 89 -48.47 -6.79 0.26
C MET A 89 -49.53 -7.44 1.16
N ILE A 90 -49.17 -7.86 2.37
CA ILE A 90 -50.10 -8.50 3.31
C ILE A 90 -51.20 -7.52 3.73
N LYS A 91 -50.88 -6.23 3.92
CA LYS A 91 -51.88 -5.21 4.26
C LYS A 91 -52.88 -4.89 3.14
N GLN A 92 -52.59 -5.24 1.89
CA GLN A 92 -53.53 -5.06 0.76
C GLN A 92 -54.48 -6.25 0.57
N ILE A 93 -54.25 -7.38 1.25
CA ILE A 93 -55.09 -8.57 1.19
C ILE A 93 -56.12 -8.57 2.34
N GLU A 94 -55.89 -7.78 3.40
CA GLU A 94 -56.75 -7.71 4.59
C GLU A 94 -57.80 -6.56 4.54
N GLU A 95 -57.84 -5.76 3.47
CA GLU A 95 -58.92 -4.79 3.17
C GLU A 95 -59.70 -5.18 1.91
#